data_AF-A0A392NB30-F1
#
_entry.id   AF-A0A392NB30-F1
#
_cell.length_a   1.000
_cell.length_b   1.000
_cell.length_c   1.000
_cell.angle_alpha   90.00
_cell.angle_beta   90.00
_cell.angle_gamma   90.00
#
_symmetry.space_group_name_H-M   'P 1'
#
loop_
_entity.id
_entity.type
_entity.pdbx_description
1 polymer ?
#
loop_
_entity_poly.entity_id
_entity_poly.type
_entity_poly.pdbx_seq_one_letter_code
_entity_poly.pdbx_strand_id
1 'polypeptide(L)'
;MDSDGTCQGVIALNMEDGTLHRFQAASTILATGGYGRAYFSATSAHTCTGDGNAMVARAGIPLEDLEFVQFHPTGIYGAGCLITE
;
A
#
# COMPACT_ATOMS: atom_id res chain seq x y z
N MET A 1 0.79 -0.08 18.36
CA MET A 1 0.17 1.06 19.04
C MET A 1 0.41 0.92 20.52
N ASP A 2 0.36 2.03 21.26
CA ASP A 2 0.28 1.95 22.72
C ASP A 2 -1.14 1.58 23.18
N SER A 3 -1.36 1.60 24.50
CA SER A 3 -2.67 1.32 25.11
C SER A 3 -3.78 2.28 24.68
N ASP A 4 -3.41 3.46 24.21
CA ASP A 4 -4.34 4.54 23.87
C ASP A 4 -4.63 4.57 22.36
N GLY A 5 -4.07 3.62 21.60
CA GLY A 5 -4.26 3.51 20.14
C GLY A 5 -3.30 4.40 19.34
N THR A 6 -2.35 5.07 19.97
CA THR A 6 -1.41 5.96 19.28
C THR A 6 -0.38 5.15 18.50
N CYS A 7 -0.14 5.54 17.25
CA CYS A 7 0.93 4.96 16.45
C CYS A 7 2.30 5.35 17.04
N GLN A 8 3.17 4.38 17.28
CA GLN A 8 4.48 4.57 17.90
C GLN A 8 5.64 4.34 16.90
N GLY A 9 5.34 4.34 15.60
CA GLY A 9 6.27 3.97 14.54
C GLY A 9 5.93 2.65 13.85
N VAL A 10 6.92 2.03 13.21
CA VAL A 10 6.78 0.80 12.42
C VAL A 10 7.85 -0.24 12.73
N ILE A 11 7.52 -1.50 12.50
CA ILE A 11 8.49 -2.60 12.36
C ILE A 11 8.65 -2.84 10.86
N ALA A 12 9.90 -2.93 10.39
CA ALA A 12 10.21 -3.23 9.01
C ALA A 12 11.23 -4.37 8.90
N LEU A 13 11.14 -5.11 7.81
CA LEU A 13 12.14 -6.09 7.40
C LEU A 13 13.16 -5.40 6.50
N ASN A 14 14.45 -5.49 6.84
CA ASN A 14 15.50 -5.14 5.90
C ASN A 14 15.58 -6.24 4.83
N MET A 15 15.29 -5.86 3.59
CA MET A 15 15.25 -6.80 2.47
C MET A 15 16.65 -7.27 2.03
N GLU A 16 17.72 -6.55 2.39
CA GLU A 16 19.09 -6.92 2.03
C GLU A 16 19.64 -8.06 2.91
N ASP A 17 19.39 -8.00 4.22
CA ASP A 17 20.02 -8.91 5.20
C ASP A 17 19.01 -9.70 6.07
N GLY A 18 17.71 -9.45 5.92
CA GLY A 18 16.64 -10.14 6.66
C GLY A 18 16.48 -9.70 8.12
N THR A 19 17.19 -8.68 8.58
CA THR A 19 17.07 -8.18 9.94
C THR A 19 15.77 -7.40 10.15
N LEU A 20 15.24 -7.42 11.37
CA LEU A 20 14.07 -6.62 11.76
C LEU A 20 14.51 -5.32 12.41
N HIS A 21 13.92 -4.22 11.94
CA HIS A 21 14.19 -2.87 12.43
C HIS A 21 12.93 -2.27 13.05
N ARG A 22 13.11 -1.54 14.17
CA ARG A 22 12.05 -0.77 14.82
C ARG A 22 12.34 0.70 14.63
N PHE A 23 11.51 1.37 13.84
CA PHE A 23 11.58 2.82 13.65
C PHE A 23 10.57 3.46 14.59
N GLN A 24 11.03 4.02 15.70
CA GLN A 24 10.20 4.77 16.64
C GLN A 24 10.10 6.24 16.21
N ALA A 25 8.88 6.78 16.21
CA ALA A 25 8.65 8.18 15.86
C ALA A 25 7.39 8.71 16.55
N ALA A 26 7.39 10.01 16.86
CA ALA A 26 6.20 10.70 17.39
C ALA A 26 5.06 10.79 16.35
N SER A 27 5.41 10.83 15.06
CA SER A 27 4.47 10.83 13.94
C SER A 27 4.97 9.90 12.84
N THR A 28 4.05 9.14 12.24
CA THR A 28 4.34 8.22 11.13
C THR A 28 3.39 8.49 9.98
N ILE A 29 3.93 8.67 8.76
CA ILE A 29 3.14 8.91 7.56
C ILE A 29 3.20 7.67 6.68
N LEU A 30 2.04 7.11 6.32
CA LEU A 30 1.93 6.07 5.32
C LEU A 30 1.62 6.71 3.96
N ALA A 31 2.57 6.63 3.05
CA ALA A 31 2.45 7.12 1.66
C ALA A 31 2.79 5.98 0.68
N THR A 32 2.18 4.81 0.89
CA THR A 32 2.58 3.54 0.24
C THR A 32 1.96 3.31 -1.14
N GLY A 33 1.24 4.28 -1.70
CA GLY A 33 0.53 4.14 -2.97
C GLY A 33 -0.74 3.27 -2.88
N GLY A 34 -1.22 2.79 -4.03
CA GLY A 34 -2.48 2.03 -4.15
C GLY A 34 -2.30 0.50 -4.16
N TYR A 35 -3.40 -0.19 -4.45
CA TYR A 35 -3.53 -1.66 -4.43
C TYR A 35 -3.87 -2.28 -5.79
N GLY A 36 -3.52 -1.62 -6.90
CA GLY A 36 -3.91 -2.03 -8.26
C GLY A 36 -3.47 -3.45 -8.64
N ARG A 37 -2.46 -4.03 -7.96
CA ARG A 37 -2.06 -5.43 -8.16
C ARG A 37 -3.02 -6.47 -7.61
N ALA A 38 -4.14 -6.06 -7.04
CA ALA A 38 -5.28 -6.94 -6.80
C ALA A 38 -5.99 -7.39 -8.10
N TYR A 39 -5.77 -6.70 -9.22
CA TYR A 39 -6.42 -6.97 -10.51
C TYR A 39 -5.50 -7.67 -11.50
N PHE A 40 -6.07 -8.55 -12.33
CA PHE A 40 -5.31 -9.29 -13.35
C PHE A 40 -4.67 -8.38 -14.40
N SER A 41 -5.43 -7.40 -14.89
CA SER A 41 -4.97 -6.37 -15.83
C SER A 41 -5.01 -5.01 -15.15
N ALA A 42 -3.85 -4.37 -15.00
CA ALA A 42 -3.72 -3.07 -14.34
C ALA A 42 -2.53 -2.29 -14.90
N THR A 43 -2.60 -0.95 -14.89
CA THR A 43 -1.50 -0.05 -15.24
C THR A 43 -0.46 0.09 -14.14
N SER A 44 -0.79 -0.33 -12.92
CA SER A 44 0.04 -0.18 -11.74
C SER A 44 1.34 -0.99 -11.82
N ALA A 45 2.40 -0.49 -11.20
CA ALA A 45 3.64 -1.24 -11.02
C ALA A 45 3.40 -2.55 -10.23
N HIS A 46 4.31 -3.51 -10.34
CA HIS A 46 4.24 -4.78 -9.58
C HIS A 46 4.25 -4.59 -8.06
N THR A 47 4.75 -3.44 -7.60
CA THR A 47 4.88 -3.08 -6.18
C THR A 47 3.66 -2.34 -5.62
N CYS A 48 2.61 -2.09 -6.41
CA CYS A 48 1.37 -1.46 -5.93
C CYS A 48 0.43 -2.50 -5.30
N THR A 49 0.84 -3.06 -4.16
CA THR A 49 0.21 -4.21 -3.48
C THR A 49 -0.67 -3.86 -2.28
N GLY A 50 -0.80 -2.57 -1.93
CA GLY A 50 -1.66 -2.14 -0.83
C GLY A 50 -1.09 -2.43 0.58
N ASP A 51 0.23 -2.50 0.73
CA ASP A 51 0.87 -2.88 1.99
C ASP A 51 0.47 -1.96 3.16
N GLY A 52 0.41 -0.64 2.91
CA GLY A 52 -0.06 0.34 3.89
C GLY A 52 -1.52 0.16 4.28
N ASN A 53 -2.42 -0.05 3.30
CA ASN A 53 -3.82 -0.36 3.55
C ASN A 53 -3.94 -1.58 4.47
N ALA A 54 -3.18 -2.64 4.18
CA ALA A 54 -3.19 -3.85 4.98
C ALA A 54 -2.61 -3.64 6.39
N MET A 55 -1.60 -2.78 6.57
CA MET A 55 -1.08 -2.40 7.90
C MET A 55 -2.16 -1.69 8.74
N VAL A 56 -2.87 -0.74 8.13
CA VAL A 56 -3.97 0.01 8.75
C VAL A 56 -5.11 -0.93 9.17
N ALA A 57 -5.55 -1.80 8.26
CA ALA A 57 -6.59 -2.79 8.55
C ALA A 57 -6.18 -3.75 9.68
N ARG A 58 -4.94 -4.24 9.71
CA ARG A 58 -4.42 -5.09 10.80
C ARG A 58 -4.33 -4.36 12.14
N ALA A 59 -4.16 -3.04 12.13
CA ALA A 59 -4.19 -2.21 13.33
C ALA A 59 -5.62 -1.88 13.81
N GLY A 60 -6.66 -2.38 13.13
CA GLY A 60 -8.06 -2.13 13.48
C GLY A 60 -8.56 -0.74 13.08
N ILE A 61 -7.80 -0.01 12.26
CA ILE A 61 -8.23 1.29 11.72
C ILE A 61 -9.05 1.01 10.44
N PRO A 62 -10.22 1.66 10.27
CA PRO A 62 -11.05 1.47 9.07
C PRO A 62 -10.36 2.01 7.81
N LEU A 63 -10.63 1.34 6.70
CA LEU A 63 -10.39 1.84 5.35
C LEU A 63 -11.73 2.32 4.77
N GLU A 64 -11.67 3.27 3.85
CA GLU A 64 -12.85 3.91 3.25
C GLU A 64 -12.82 3.72 1.73
N ASP A 65 -13.99 3.51 1.13
CA ASP A 65 -14.25 3.53 -0.32
C ASP A 65 -13.37 2.58 -1.18
N LEU A 66 -12.98 1.42 -0.63
CA LEU A 66 -12.16 0.42 -1.34
C LEU A 66 -12.86 -0.21 -2.55
N GLU A 67 -14.18 -0.12 -2.63
CA GLU A 67 -14.97 -0.61 -3.76
C GLU A 67 -14.86 0.29 -5.00
N PHE A 68 -14.45 1.55 -4.86
CA PHE A 68 -14.38 2.53 -5.94
C PHE A 68 -13.05 2.46 -6.70
N VAL A 69 -12.91 1.45 -7.57
CA VAL A 69 -11.72 1.26 -8.40
C VAL A 69 -11.90 1.86 -9.79
N GLN A 70 -11.00 2.78 -10.17
CA GLN A 70 -10.99 3.41 -11.49
C GLN A 70 -10.26 2.52 -12.52
N PHE A 71 -10.85 2.43 -13.72
CA PHE A 71 -10.23 1.79 -14.88
C PHE A 71 -9.95 2.85 -15.94
N HIS A 72 -8.70 2.88 -16.45
CA HIS A 72 -8.31 3.79 -17.50
C HIS A 72 -8.62 3.19 -18.89
N PRO A 73 -9.26 3.91 -19.82
CA PRO A 73 -9.77 3.34 -21.07
C PRO A 73 -8.69 2.94 -22.09
N THR A 74 -7.49 3.54 -22.02
CA THR A 74 -6.43 3.40 -23.04
C THR A 74 -5.20 2.61 -22.55
N GLY A 75 -5.37 1.68 -21.61
CA GLY A 75 -4.30 0.73 -21.28
C GLY A 75 -3.95 -0.17 -22.49
N ILE A 76 -2.66 -0.35 -22.80
CA ILE A 76 -2.22 -1.21 -23.91
C ILE A 76 -2.74 -2.63 -23.69
N TYR A 77 -3.47 -3.16 -24.66
CA TYR A 77 -3.97 -4.54 -24.62
C TYR A 77 -2.84 -5.55 -24.42
N GLY A 78 -3.06 -6.52 -23.53
CA GLY A 78 -2.07 -7.53 -23.14
C GLY A 78 -1.04 -7.03 -22.13
N ALA A 79 -0.36 -5.92 -22.39
CA ALA A 79 0.73 -5.42 -21.54
C ALA A 79 0.25 -4.61 -20.32
N GLY A 80 -0.86 -3.89 -20.44
CA GLY A 80 -1.39 -3.03 -19.38
C GLY A 80 -0.68 -1.68 -19.20
N CYS A 81 0.39 -1.40 -19.95
CA CYS A 81 1.07 -0.09 -19.90
C CYS A 81 0.10 1.05 -20.25
N LEU A 82 0.22 2.17 -19.54
CA LEU A 82 -0.60 3.34 -19.80
C LEU A 82 -0.23 4.00 -21.13
N ILE A 83 -1.22 4.29 -21.97
CA ILE A 83 -1.11 5.35 -22.98
C ILE A 83 -1.70 6.61 -22.37
N THR A 84 -1.00 7.74 -22.50
CA THR A 84 -1.51 9.03 -22.02
C THR A 84 -2.90 9.29 -22.61
N GLU A 85 -3.75 9.93 -21.81
CA GLU A 85 -4.97 10.58 -22.30
C GLU A 85 -4.64 11.64 -23.36
#